data_AF-A0A933ZLY4-F1
#
_entry.id   AF-A0A933ZLY4-F1
#
_cell.length_a   1.000
_cell.length_b   1.000
_cell.length_c   1.000
_cell.angle_alpha   90.00
_cell.angle_beta   90.00
_cell.angle_gamma   90.00
#
_symmetry.space_group_name_H-M   'P 1'
#
loop_
_entity.id
_entity.type
_entity.pdbx_description
1 polymer ?
#
loop_
_entity_poly.entity_id
_entity_poly.type
_entity_poly.pdbx_seq_one_letter_code
_entity_poly.pdbx_strand_id
1 'polypeptide(L)'
;MLPAEPADAQELREVQEALLQKPKAASPVFAFLVSLVVFTLASSREGNSVRDLVIMIAVLLVHELGHLAAMRFLGYTDLSVFFIPFLGAAASGRKRGAPGWQQAVVALAGPVPGILLAGVLVVAGLRNPSSELHEVASWLLIVNGFNLLPVYPLDGARLFEFTLFSRHPLLETGFRTLTVLILVLLALAAQAWIMGLFAVLILFGIPKGHRESRAAHELRTADSATPPEPQMLDEARLRALLHKARAMAQVSGPDAKGQFGQVVRSLYDRVLRRPPGALASVLFLVLWFSSVSFAIGAGVLNGFVEERTQADAVLMAASGHFERGDYAKASSTLDQCRVFELGSASKYQRLRCQTVLGEALVSEGRYQEAVQVLSKAIGSRAAARSFMRQELRRALLALAAAKEALDEEEAAERLRARAQAMAEDSPGTRSAGDDLARP
;
A
#
# COMPACT_ATOMS: atom_id res chain seq x y z
N MET A 1 -62.35 2.56 8.02
CA MET A 1 -61.27 3.55 8.17
C MET A 1 -61.75 4.59 9.15
N LEU A 2 -61.23 4.59 10.38
CA LEU A 2 -61.43 5.71 11.31
C LEU A 2 -60.57 6.88 10.81
N PRO A 3 -61.06 8.13 10.82
CA PRO A 3 -60.26 9.30 10.44
C PRO A 3 -59.06 9.43 11.37
N ALA A 4 -57.87 9.66 10.81
CA ALA A 4 -56.65 9.87 11.58
C ALA A 4 -56.81 11.08 12.51
N GLU A 5 -56.33 10.99 13.76
CA GLU A 5 -56.30 12.14 14.66
C GLU A 5 -55.45 13.28 14.05
N PRO A 6 -55.81 14.55 14.30
CA PRO A 6 -55.11 15.70 13.71
C PRO A 6 -53.62 15.76 14.07
N ALA A 7 -53.22 15.19 15.21
CA ALA A 7 -51.81 15.08 15.62
C ALA A 7 -51.01 14.11 14.72
N ASP A 8 -51.59 12.97 14.34
CA ASP A 8 -50.96 12.01 13.43
C ASP A 8 -50.74 12.61 12.04
N ALA A 9 -51.69 13.41 11.55
CA ALA A 9 -51.58 14.06 10.23
C ALA A 9 -50.45 15.10 10.19
N GLN A 10 -50.20 15.82 11.29
CA GLN A 10 -49.11 16.78 11.38
C GLN A 10 -47.74 16.08 11.39
N GLU A 11 -47.61 15.00 12.16
CA GLU A 11 -46.35 14.26 12.27
C GLU A 11 -45.98 13.54 10.98
N LEU A 12 -46.97 13.00 10.27
CA LEU A 12 -46.76 12.44 8.94
C LEU A 12 -46.22 13.48 7.96
N ARG A 13 -46.72 14.73 8.01
CA ARG A 13 -46.15 15.82 7.22
C ARG A 13 -44.71 16.13 7.63
N GLU A 14 -44.39 16.12 8.92
CA GLU A 14 -43.01 16.34 9.39
C GLU A 14 -42.04 15.26 8.92
N VAL A 15 -42.46 13.99 8.92
CA VAL A 15 -41.68 12.87 8.35
C VAL A 15 -41.46 13.10 6.85
N GLN A 16 -42.51 13.49 6.13
CA GLN A 16 -42.43 13.76 4.69
C GLN A 16 -41.48 14.93 4.38
N GLU A 17 -41.59 16.04 5.11
CA GLU A 17 -40.70 17.20 5.00
C GLU A 17 -39.25 16.82 5.33
N ALA A 18 -39.05 16.02 6.39
CA ALA A 18 -37.73 15.54 6.76
C ALA A 18 -37.07 14.72 5.64
N LEU A 19 -37.82 13.90 4.89
CA LEU A 19 -37.31 13.14 3.75
C LEU A 19 -36.97 14.02 2.54
N LEU A 20 -37.63 15.17 2.40
CA LEU A 20 -37.41 16.12 1.31
C LEU A 20 -36.24 17.08 1.59
N GLN A 21 -35.94 17.37 2.86
CA GLN A 21 -34.85 18.26 3.23
C GLN A 21 -33.47 17.69 2.86
N LYS A 22 -32.64 18.52 2.21
CA LYS A 22 -31.23 18.19 1.98
C LYS A 22 -30.46 18.25 3.30
N PRO A 23 -29.62 17.25 3.64
CA PRO A 23 -28.79 17.31 4.84
C PRO A 23 -27.80 18.48 4.76
N LYS A 24 -27.58 19.15 5.89
CA LYS A 24 -26.52 20.17 6.03
C LYS A 24 -25.17 19.46 5.98
N ALA A 25 -24.43 19.62 4.88
CA ALA A 25 -23.07 19.13 4.76
C ALA A 25 -22.10 20.14 5.38
N ALA A 26 -21.11 19.66 6.12
CA ALA A 26 -19.96 20.49 6.50
C ALA A 26 -19.18 20.92 5.23
N SER A 27 -18.48 22.06 5.29
CA SER A 27 -17.71 22.55 4.14
C SER A 27 -16.63 21.53 3.75
N PRO A 28 -16.67 20.95 2.54
CA PRO A 28 -15.72 19.93 2.10
C PRO A 28 -14.28 20.47 2.02
N VAL A 29 -14.13 21.80 1.83
CA VAL A 29 -12.84 22.48 1.69
C VAL A 29 -12.10 22.63 3.02
N PHE A 30 -12.81 22.94 4.12
CA PHE A 30 -12.17 23.08 5.42
C PHE A 30 -11.67 21.74 5.96
N ALA A 31 -12.51 20.70 5.85
CA ALA A 31 -12.11 19.33 6.17
C ALA A 31 -10.92 18.88 5.30
N PHE A 32 -10.89 19.28 4.02
CA PHE A 32 -9.76 19.07 3.13
C PHE A 32 -8.44 19.65 3.63
N LEU A 33 -8.41 20.95 3.93
CA LEU A 33 -7.18 21.63 4.34
C LEU A 33 -6.62 21.11 5.67
N VAL A 34 -7.47 20.89 6.67
CA VAL A 34 -7.04 20.39 7.99
C VAL A 34 -6.44 18.99 7.88
N SER A 35 -7.08 18.11 7.12
CA SER A 35 -6.65 16.73 6.98
C SER A 35 -5.36 16.58 6.17
N LEU A 36 -5.20 17.39 5.12
CA LEU A 36 -3.99 17.43 4.32
C LEU A 36 -2.79 17.87 5.15
N VAL A 37 -2.96 18.89 6.01
CA VAL A 37 -1.94 19.38 6.95
C VAL A 37 -1.55 18.33 7.99
N VAL A 38 -2.54 17.67 8.59
CA VAL A 38 -2.30 16.61 9.58
C VAL A 38 -1.55 15.43 8.94
N PHE A 39 -1.93 15.04 7.72
CA PHE A 39 -1.29 13.96 6.99
C PHE A 39 0.15 14.31 6.59
N THR A 40 0.42 15.52 6.08
CA THR A 40 1.78 15.99 5.76
C THR A 40 2.67 16.01 7.00
N LEU A 41 2.16 16.50 8.13
CA LEU A 41 2.90 16.54 9.39
C LEU A 41 3.21 15.14 9.93
N ALA A 42 2.29 14.18 9.79
CA ALA A 42 2.53 12.79 10.16
C ALA A 42 3.58 12.12 9.24
N SER A 43 3.45 12.25 7.93
CA SER A 43 4.40 11.66 6.96
C SER A 43 5.80 12.26 7.07
N SER A 44 5.91 13.56 7.34
CA SER A 44 7.21 14.23 7.54
C SER A 44 7.99 13.72 8.75
N ARG A 45 7.29 13.20 9.79
CA ARG A 45 7.92 12.58 10.95
C ARG A 45 8.46 11.16 10.69
N GLU A 46 7.97 10.49 9.67
CA GLU A 46 8.38 9.13 9.30
C GLU A 46 9.53 9.11 8.27
N GLY A 47 9.99 10.29 7.82
CA GLY A 47 11.11 10.41 6.88
C GLY A 47 10.76 10.20 5.41
N ASN A 48 9.47 10.18 5.06
CA ASN A 48 9.02 10.06 3.68
C ASN A 48 9.47 11.28 2.85
N SER A 49 9.93 11.04 1.62
CA SER A 49 10.31 12.12 0.72
C SER A 49 9.09 12.94 0.31
N VAL A 50 9.28 14.22 -0.02
CA VAL A 50 8.23 15.04 -0.65
C VAL A 50 7.70 14.38 -1.93
N ARG A 51 8.57 13.63 -2.63
CA ARG A 51 8.21 12.87 -3.82
C ARG A 51 7.19 11.76 -3.53
N ASP A 52 7.43 10.95 -2.49
CA ASP A 52 6.51 9.89 -2.06
C ASP A 52 5.12 10.45 -1.74
N LEU A 53 5.09 11.56 -1.02
CA LEU A 53 3.86 12.24 -0.67
C LEU A 53 3.09 12.70 -1.91
N VAL A 54 3.77 13.29 -2.89
CA VAL A 54 3.14 13.75 -4.13
C VAL A 54 2.57 12.57 -4.92
N ILE A 55 3.33 11.48 -5.05
CA ILE A 55 2.88 10.25 -5.73
C ILE A 55 1.66 9.68 -5.01
N MET A 56 1.72 9.56 -3.68
CA MET A 56 0.63 9.03 -2.89
C MET A 56 -0.65 9.88 -3.01
N ILE A 57 -0.54 11.21 -2.95
CA ILE A 57 -1.69 12.11 -3.18
C ILE A 57 -2.26 11.91 -4.59
N ALA A 58 -1.40 11.81 -5.62
CA ALA A 58 -1.85 11.57 -6.98
C ALA A 58 -2.58 10.23 -7.12
N VAL A 59 -2.05 9.15 -6.52
CA VAL A 59 -2.68 7.82 -6.48
C VAL A 59 -4.05 7.88 -5.82
N LEU A 60 -4.15 8.55 -4.67
CA LEU A 60 -5.39 8.71 -3.93
C LEU A 60 -6.41 9.56 -4.70
N LEU A 61 -5.99 10.59 -5.43
CA LEU A 61 -6.87 11.33 -6.32
C LEU A 61 -7.40 10.45 -7.46
N VAL A 62 -6.54 9.65 -8.10
CA VAL A 62 -6.96 8.70 -9.14
C VAL A 62 -7.96 7.68 -8.60
N HIS A 63 -7.73 7.19 -7.37
CA HIS A 63 -8.66 6.30 -6.67
C HIS A 63 -10.04 6.95 -6.49
N GLU A 64 -10.10 8.15 -5.92
CA GLU A 64 -11.39 8.85 -5.72
C GLU A 64 -12.08 9.22 -7.03
N LEU A 65 -11.31 9.57 -8.06
CA LEU A 65 -11.84 9.79 -9.41
C LEU A 65 -12.50 8.54 -9.98
N GLY A 66 -11.99 7.35 -9.65
CA GLY A 66 -12.62 6.07 -9.98
C GLY A 66 -14.02 5.95 -9.38
N HIS A 67 -14.18 6.26 -8.08
CA HIS A 67 -15.48 6.31 -7.43
C HIS A 67 -16.42 7.35 -8.07
N LEU A 68 -15.93 8.58 -8.30
CA LEU A 68 -16.71 9.65 -8.92
C LEU A 68 -17.17 9.29 -10.32
N ALA A 69 -16.29 8.71 -11.13
CA ALA A 69 -16.61 8.27 -12.48
C ALA A 69 -17.73 7.24 -12.42
N ALA A 70 -17.60 6.18 -11.61
CA ALA A 70 -18.63 5.16 -11.46
C ALA A 70 -19.96 5.74 -10.98
N MET A 71 -19.94 6.64 -10.00
CA MET A 71 -21.14 7.35 -9.53
C MET A 71 -21.78 8.16 -10.66
N ARG A 72 -20.99 8.89 -11.45
CA ARG A 72 -21.49 9.69 -12.58
C ARG A 72 -22.10 8.82 -13.68
N PHE A 73 -21.47 7.69 -14.00
CA PHE A 73 -21.98 6.71 -14.98
C PHE A 73 -23.27 6.05 -14.51
N LEU A 74 -23.40 5.80 -13.20
CA LEU A 74 -24.59 5.21 -12.60
C LEU A 74 -25.68 6.24 -12.29
N GLY A 75 -25.52 7.51 -12.66
CA GLY A 75 -26.54 8.54 -12.51
C GLY A 75 -26.72 9.06 -11.09
N TYR A 76 -25.67 9.05 -10.27
CA TYR A 76 -25.64 9.77 -9.00
C TYR A 76 -25.54 11.28 -9.26
N THR A 77 -26.18 12.08 -8.41
CA THR A 77 -26.17 13.54 -8.42
C THR A 77 -25.40 14.10 -7.23
N ASP A 78 -25.14 15.42 -7.21
CA ASP A 78 -24.42 16.09 -6.13
C ASP A 78 -23.05 15.46 -5.80
N LEU A 79 -22.28 15.16 -6.85
CA LEU A 79 -20.96 14.55 -6.71
C LEU A 79 -19.99 15.54 -6.07
N SER A 80 -19.25 15.10 -5.06
CA SER A 80 -18.27 15.91 -4.35
C SER A 80 -17.12 15.04 -3.86
N VAL A 81 -15.93 15.62 -3.76
CA VAL A 81 -14.79 15.03 -3.07
C VAL A 81 -14.51 15.89 -1.85
N PHE A 82 -14.36 15.25 -0.70
CA PHE A 82 -13.91 15.92 0.52
C PHE A 82 -12.84 15.06 1.18
N PHE A 83 -11.97 15.66 1.99
CA PHE A 83 -10.98 14.89 2.74
C PHE A 83 -11.48 14.64 4.16
N ILE A 84 -11.25 13.42 4.62
CA ILE A 84 -11.49 12.98 5.99
C ILE A 84 -10.14 12.96 6.71
N PRO A 85 -10.01 13.62 7.87
CA PRO A 85 -8.77 13.61 8.64
C PRO A 85 -8.29 12.18 8.88
N PHE A 86 -7.00 11.93 8.66
CA PHE A 86 -6.34 10.63 8.82
C PHE A 86 -6.77 9.50 7.88
N LEU A 87 -7.87 9.67 7.12
CA LEU A 87 -8.40 8.65 6.21
C LEU A 87 -8.04 8.92 4.74
N GLY A 88 -7.85 10.19 4.37
CA GLY A 88 -7.60 10.59 2.99
C GLY A 88 -8.78 11.32 2.36
N ALA A 89 -8.81 11.37 1.03
CA ALA A 89 -9.95 11.88 0.29
C ALA A 89 -11.10 10.86 0.31
N ALA A 90 -12.31 11.33 0.08
CA ALA A 90 -13.51 10.53 0.00
C ALA A 90 -14.46 11.15 -1.03
N ALA A 91 -14.83 10.36 -2.02
CA ALA A 91 -15.84 10.68 -2.99
C ALA A 91 -17.24 10.41 -2.42
N SER A 92 -18.16 11.34 -2.67
CA SER A 92 -19.54 11.25 -2.25
C SER A 92 -20.46 11.67 -3.38
N GLY A 93 -21.61 10.99 -3.45
CA GLY A 93 -22.65 11.25 -4.42
C GLY A 93 -23.98 10.76 -3.88
N ARG A 94 -25.07 11.34 -4.37
CA ARG A 94 -26.43 11.00 -3.95
C ARG A 94 -27.19 10.30 -5.06
N LYS A 95 -27.71 9.13 -4.74
CA LYS A 95 -28.72 8.44 -5.54
C LYS A 95 -29.70 7.74 -4.60
N ARG A 96 -30.94 8.21 -4.58
CA ARG A 96 -31.99 7.62 -3.75
C ARG A 96 -32.27 6.19 -4.23
N GLY A 97 -32.30 5.26 -3.28
CA GLY A 97 -32.54 3.84 -3.56
C GLY A 97 -31.55 3.19 -4.51
N ALA A 98 -30.28 3.63 -4.51
CA ALA A 98 -29.24 2.95 -5.26
C ALA A 98 -29.16 1.47 -4.85
N PRO A 99 -29.37 0.51 -5.76
CA PRO A 99 -29.31 -0.90 -5.43
C PRO A 99 -27.90 -1.30 -5.01
N GLY A 100 -27.77 -2.31 -4.16
CA GLY A 100 -26.49 -2.73 -3.58
C GLY A 100 -25.44 -3.11 -4.62
N TRP A 101 -25.84 -3.59 -5.81
CA TRP A 101 -24.90 -3.85 -6.91
C TRP A 101 -24.25 -2.57 -7.45
N GLN A 102 -24.97 -1.43 -7.49
CA GLN A 102 -24.38 -0.15 -7.91
C GLN A 102 -23.37 0.33 -6.90
N GLN A 103 -23.70 0.20 -5.61
CA GLN A 103 -22.78 0.56 -4.54
C GLN A 103 -21.54 -0.36 -4.52
N ALA A 104 -21.70 -1.65 -4.84
CA ALA A 104 -20.60 -2.59 -5.02
C ALA A 104 -19.69 -2.23 -6.21
N VAL A 105 -20.27 -1.82 -7.35
CA VAL A 105 -19.51 -1.31 -8.50
C VAL A 105 -18.72 -0.06 -8.12
N VAL A 106 -19.36 0.92 -7.44
CA VAL A 106 -18.68 2.13 -6.98
C VAL A 106 -17.53 1.75 -6.03
N ALA A 107 -17.74 0.87 -5.06
CA ALA A 107 -16.71 0.44 -4.11
C ALA A 107 -15.48 -0.18 -4.80
N LEU A 108 -15.66 -0.93 -5.89
CA LEU A 108 -14.55 -1.50 -6.65
C LEU A 108 -13.92 -0.53 -7.65
N ALA A 109 -14.65 0.49 -8.09
CA ALA A 109 -14.21 1.44 -9.11
C ALA A 109 -13.06 2.36 -8.65
N GLY A 110 -12.87 2.54 -7.33
CA GLY A 110 -11.66 3.17 -6.80
C GLY A 110 -10.43 2.26 -6.88
N PRO A 111 -10.43 1.10 -6.19
CA PRO A 111 -9.24 0.27 -6.07
C PRO A 111 -8.84 -0.47 -7.36
N VAL A 112 -9.80 -1.01 -8.12
CA VAL A 112 -9.49 -1.93 -9.23
C VAL A 112 -8.69 -1.24 -10.35
N PRO A 113 -9.04 -0.04 -10.84
CA PRO A 113 -8.25 0.64 -11.87
C PRO A 113 -6.82 0.90 -11.43
N GLY A 114 -6.61 1.30 -10.17
CA GLY A 114 -5.27 1.54 -9.63
C GLY A 114 -4.41 0.26 -9.56
N ILE A 115 -5.01 -0.86 -9.16
CA ILE A 115 -4.35 -2.18 -9.15
C ILE A 115 -3.99 -2.63 -10.57
N LEU A 116 -4.89 -2.47 -11.53
CA LEU A 116 -4.63 -2.81 -12.93
C LEU A 116 -3.51 -1.95 -13.51
N LEU A 117 -3.54 -0.64 -13.25
CA LEU A 117 -2.49 0.28 -13.67
C LEU A 117 -1.14 -0.12 -13.07
N ALA A 118 -1.10 -0.47 -11.77
CA ALA A 118 0.13 -0.97 -11.15
C ALA A 118 0.66 -2.21 -11.87
N GLY A 119 -0.21 -3.18 -12.19
CA GLY A 119 0.17 -4.36 -12.97
C GLY A 119 0.81 -4.00 -14.31
N VAL A 120 0.27 -3.01 -15.03
CA VAL A 120 0.86 -2.50 -16.28
C VAL A 120 2.23 -1.88 -16.03
N LEU A 121 2.38 -1.07 -14.98
CA LEU A 121 3.67 -0.44 -14.65
C LEU A 121 4.73 -1.47 -14.25
N VAL A 122 4.36 -2.50 -13.49
CA VAL A 122 5.26 -3.61 -13.13
C VAL A 122 5.74 -4.35 -14.39
N VAL A 123 4.83 -4.64 -15.32
CA VAL A 123 5.19 -5.30 -16.59
C VAL A 123 6.07 -4.40 -17.47
N ALA A 124 5.82 -3.09 -17.47
CA ALA A 124 6.68 -2.13 -18.15
C ALA A 124 8.09 -2.08 -17.51
N GLY A 125 8.17 -2.10 -16.19
CA GLY A 125 9.42 -2.13 -15.41
C GLY A 125 10.28 -3.37 -15.67
N LEU A 126 9.68 -4.51 -16.06
CA LEU A 126 10.43 -5.69 -16.50
C LEU A 126 11.26 -5.45 -17.76
N ARG A 127 10.79 -4.55 -18.65
CA ARG A 127 11.45 -4.20 -19.92
C ARG A 127 12.38 -3.01 -19.77
N ASN A 128 11.92 -1.99 -19.06
CA ASN A 128 12.63 -0.74 -18.82
C ASN A 128 12.75 -0.51 -17.31
N PRO A 129 13.81 -1.03 -16.66
CA PRO A 129 14.03 -0.83 -15.23
C PRO A 129 14.14 0.65 -14.91
N SER A 130 13.27 1.16 -14.04
CA SER A 130 13.32 2.54 -13.54
C SER A 130 12.79 2.58 -12.12
N SER A 131 13.48 3.30 -11.24
CA SER A 131 13.06 3.52 -9.85
C SER A 131 11.69 4.19 -9.76
N GLU A 132 11.39 5.12 -10.66
CA GLU A 132 10.16 5.90 -10.72
C GLU A 132 8.94 5.01 -10.95
N LEU A 133 8.99 4.12 -11.95
CA LEU A 133 7.86 3.24 -12.25
C LEU A 133 7.59 2.27 -11.10
N HIS A 134 8.64 1.78 -10.45
CA HIS A 134 8.51 0.90 -9.30
C HIS A 134 7.82 1.61 -8.12
N GLU A 135 8.29 2.81 -7.77
CA GLU A 135 7.75 3.61 -6.67
C GLU A 135 6.27 3.94 -6.87
N VAL A 136 5.88 4.36 -8.08
CA VAL A 136 4.48 4.63 -8.42
C VAL A 136 3.63 3.34 -8.37
N ALA A 137 4.15 2.23 -8.90
CA ALA A 137 3.46 0.94 -8.84
C ALA A 137 3.26 0.46 -7.40
N SER A 138 4.26 0.65 -6.53
CA SER A 138 4.19 0.33 -5.11
C SER A 138 3.10 1.14 -4.41
N TRP A 139 3.07 2.46 -4.60
CA TRP A 139 2.02 3.31 -4.01
C TRP A 139 0.62 2.96 -4.54
N LEU A 140 0.47 2.66 -5.83
CA LEU A 140 -0.80 2.16 -6.38
C LEU A 140 -1.23 0.86 -5.70
N LEU A 141 -0.33 -0.12 -5.53
CA LEU A 141 -0.67 -1.40 -4.90
C LEU A 141 -1.00 -1.24 -3.41
N ILE A 142 -0.23 -0.43 -2.69
CA ILE A 142 -0.43 -0.17 -1.26
C ILE A 142 -1.78 0.51 -1.03
N VAL A 143 -2.04 1.66 -1.67
CA VAL A 143 -3.25 2.45 -1.43
C VAL A 143 -4.51 1.68 -1.85
N ASN A 144 -4.49 1.08 -3.04
CA ASN A 144 -5.67 0.39 -3.57
C ASN A 144 -5.86 -0.99 -2.91
N GLY A 145 -4.76 -1.71 -2.62
CA GLY A 145 -4.81 -2.99 -1.91
C GLY A 145 -5.28 -2.83 -0.46
N PHE A 146 -4.83 -1.77 0.23
CA PHE A 146 -5.32 -1.42 1.56
C PHE A 146 -6.82 -1.14 1.53
N ASN A 147 -7.30 -0.33 0.57
CA ASN A 147 -8.74 -0.06 0.43
C ASN A 147 -9.59 -1.30 0.09
N LEU A 148 -9.02 -2.39 -0.42
CA LEU A 148 -9.72 -3.65 -0.61
C LEU A 148 -9.86 -4.50 0.67
N LEU A 149 -9.19 -4.15 1.77
CA LEU A 149 -9.32 -4.91 3.00
C LEU A 149 -10.78 -4.91 3.52
N PRO A 150 -11.27 -6.04 4.05
CA PRO A 150 -12.63 -6.14 4.58
C PRO A 150 -12.69 -5.58 6.01
N VAL A 151 -12.26 -4.33 6.17
CA VAL A 151 -12.20 -3.60 7.45
C VAL A 151 -12.90 -2.25 7.27
N TYR A 152 -13.97 -2.00 8.01
CA TYR A 152 -14.67 -0.70 7.93
C TYR A 152 -13.73 0.42 8.40
N PRO A 153 -13.66 1.59 7.72
CA PRO A 153 -14.55 2.12 6.67
C PRO A 153 -14.10 1.91 5.20
N LEU A 154 -13.12 1.03 4.95
CA LEU A 154 -12.50 0.82 3.64
C LEU A 154 -13.49 0.27 2.59
N ASP A 155 -13.17 0.41 1.31
CA ASP A 155 -14.08 0.02 0.23
C ASP A 155 -14.32 -1.49 0.15
N GLY A 156 -13.35 -2.30 0.55
CA GLY A 156 -13.53 -3.73 0.75
C GLY A 156 -14.65 -4.03 1.75
N ALA A 157 -14.63 -3.39 2.92
CA ALA A 157 -15.73 -3.54 3.88
C ALA A 157 -17.08 -3.05 3.33
N ARG A 158 -17.10 -1.93 2.60
CA ARG A 158 -18.31 -1.41 1.96
C ARG A 158 -18.87 -2.40 0.94
N LEU A 159 -18.00 -3.01 0.12
CA LEU A 159 -18.40 -4.05 -0.82
C LEU A 159 -19.09 -5.21 -0.10
N PHE A 160 -18.52 -5.73 0.99
CA PHE A 160 -19.11 -6.81 1.76
C PHE A 160 -20.41 -6.38 2.46
N GLU A 161 -20.50 -5.15 2.96
CA GLU A 161 -21.72 -4.59 3.52
C GLU A 161 -22.86 -4.59 2.49
N PHE A 162 -22.62 -4.07 1.29
CA PHE A 162 -23.64 -3.97 0.25
C PHE A 162 -23.96 -5.31 -0.42
N THR A 163 -23.05 -6.27 -0.42
CA THR A 163 -23.24 -7.56 -1.11
C THR A 163 -23.68 -8.69 -0.21
N LEU A 164 -23.20 -8.78 1.03
CA LEU A 164 -23.42 -9.91 1.95
C LEU A 164 -24.18 -9.49 3.21
N PHE A 165 -23.65 -8.50 3.94
CA PHE A 165 -24.08 -8.27 5.33
C PHE A 165 -25.38 -7.47 5.46
N SER A 166 -25.73 -6.65 4.48
CA SER A 166 -27.02 -5.93 4.42
C SER A 166 -28.26 -6.84 4.29
N ARG A 167 -28.05 -8.15 4.08
CA ARG A 167 -29.12 -9.16 4.10
C ARG A 167 -29.69 -9.39 5.49
N HIS A 168 -28.85 -9.37 6.53
CA HIS A 168 -29.27 -9.71 7.89
C HIS A 168 -28.58 -8.85 8.96
N PRO A 169 -29.34 -8.24 9.90
CA PRO A 169 -28.78 -7.34 10.93
C PRO A 169 -27.67 -7.95 11.79
N LEU A 170 -27.75 -9.24 12.10
CA LEU A 170 -26.72 -9.93 12.90
C LEU A 170 -25.40 -10.09 12.15
N LEU A 171 -25.43 -10.33 10.84
CA LEU A 171 -24.21 -10.48 10.04
C LEU A 171 -23.44 -9.16 9.96
N GLU A 172 -24.17 -8.07 9.74
CA GLU A 172 -23.61 -6.72 9.74
C GLU A 172 -22.99 -6.35 11.09
N THR A 173 -23.69 -6.67 12.17
CA THR A 173 -23.21 -6.41 13.54
C THR A 173 -21.97 -7.24 13.85
N GLY A 174 -22.00 -8.54 13.54
CA GLY A 174 -20.87 -9.44 13.72
C GLY A 174 -19.62 -8.98 12.96
N PHE A 175 -19.79 -8.55 11.70
CA PHE A 175 -18.69 -8.03 10.89
C PHE A 175 -18.06 -6.75 11.48
N ARG A 176 -18.88 -5.81 11.97
CA ARG A 176 -18.38 -4.60 12.63
C ARG A 176 -17.66 -4.93 13.94
N THR A 177 -18.18 -5.85 14.75
CA THR A 177 -17.51 -6.31 15.97
C THR A 177 -16.18 -6.99 15.66
N LEU A 178 -16.12 -7.83 14.63
CA LEU A 178 -14.89 -8.46 14.17
C LEU A 178 -13.87 -7.41 13.69
N THR A 179 -14.33 -6.39 12.96
CA THR A 179 -13.49 -5.25 12.53
C THR A 179 -12.87 -4.55 13.73
N VAL A 180 -13.66 -4.25 14.77
CA VAL A 180 -13.16 -3.65 16.03
C VAL A 180 -12.11 -4.54 16.67
N LEU A 181 -12.35 -5.85 16.78
CA LEU A 181 -11.40 -6.78 17.37
C LEU A 181 -10.07 -6.80 16.60
N ILE A 182 -10.11 -6.89 15.27
CA ILE A 182 -8.92 -6.88 14.42
C ILE A 182 -8.15 -5.56 14.58
N LEU A 183 -8.84 -4.41 14.55
CA LEU A 183 -8.20 -3.11 14.72
C LEU A 183 -7.56 -2.93 16.10
N VAL A 184 -8.18 -3.44 17.17
CA VAL A 184 -7.58 -3.41 18.52
C VAL A 184 -6.33 -4.28 18.57
N LEU A 185 -6.38 -5.51 18.04
CA LEU A 185 -5.21 -6.41 18.03
C LEU A 185 -4.05 -5.80 17.22
N LEU A 186 -4.34 -5.22 16.05
CA LEU A 186 -3.34 -4.52 15.24
C LEU A 186 -2.80 -3.26 15.93
N ALA A 187 -3.66 -2.48 16.59
CA ALA A 187 -3.23 -1.31 17.34
C ALA A 187 -2.24 -1.67 18.46
N LEU A 188 -2.48 -2.78 19.17
CA LEU A 188 -1.59 -3.29 20.21
C LEU A 188 -0.29 -3.86 19.64
N ALA A 189 -0.36 -4.64 18.56
CA ALA A 189 0.80 -5.26 17.94
C ALA A 189 1.73 -4.23 17.29
N ALA A 190 1.17 -3.24 16.60
CA ALA A 190 1.92 -2.20 15.89
C ALA A 190 2.20 -0.95 16.74
N GLN A 191 1.73 -0.91 18.00
CA GLN A 191 1.80 0.28 18.87
C GLN A 191 1.20 1.55 18.21
N ALA A 192 0.19 1.36 17.35
CA ALA A 192 -0.41 2.40 16.52
C ALA A 192 -1.73 2.90 17.14
N TRP A 193 -1.65 3.93 17.99
CA TRP A 193 -2.80 4.48 18.72
C TRP A 193 -3.97 4.93 17.81
N ILE A 194 -3.68 5.37 16.59
CA ILE A 194 -4.68 5.82 15.60
C ILE A 194 -5.65 4.67 15.24
N MET A 195 -5.15 3.43 15.12
CA MET A 195 -6.00 2.27 14.84
C MET A 195 -6.94 1.97 16.01
N GLY A 196 -6.46 2.18 17.25
CA GLY A 196 -7.27 2.08 18.46
C GLY A 196 -8.39 3.14 18.50
N LEU A 197 -8.10 4.37 18.08
CA LEU A 197 -9.11 5.43 17.97
C LEU A 197 -10.23 5.04 16.98
N PHE A 198 -9.90 4.52 15.80
CA PHE A 198 -10.90 4.04 14.84
C PHE A 198 -11.74 2.89 15.39
N ALA A 199 -11.12 1.94 16.10
CA ALA A 199 -11.83 0.85 16.74
C ALA A 199 -12.88 1.35 17.74
N VAL A 200 -12.53 2.35 18.56
CA VAL A 200 -13.44 2.98 19.52
C VAL A 200 -14.60 3.69 18.80
N LEU A 201 -14.32 4.47 17.74
CA LEU A 201 -15.35 5.16 16.97
C LEU A 201 -16.36 4.17 16.34
N ILE A 202 -15.87 3.05 15.79
CA ILE A 202 -16.73 2.00 15.22
C ILE A 202 -17.55 1.34 16.32
N LEU A 203 -16.93 1.00 17.46
CA LEU A 203 -17.58 0.35 18.60
C LEU A 203 -18.80 1.14 19.09
N PHE A 204 -18.66 2.46 19.26
CA PHE A 204 -19.78 3.34 19.64
C PHE A 204 -20.92 3.37 18.60
N GLY A 205 -20.61 3.14 17.32
CA GLY A 205 -21.60 3.08 16.25
C GLY A 205 -22.40 1.77 16.16
N ILE A 206 -21.94 0.68 16.79
CA ILE A 206 -22.55 -0.66 16.66
C ILE A 206 -23.99 -0.70 17.18
N PRO A 207 -24.33 -0.21 18.41
CA PRO A 207 -25.69 -0.33 18.93
C PRO A 207 -26.72 0.43 18.08
N LYS A 208 -26.38 1.65 17.65
CA LYS A 208 -27.23 2.46 16.76
C LYS A 208 -27.43 1.77 15.41
N GLY A 209 -26.34 1.29 14.79
CA GLY A 209 -26.39 0.59 13.51
C GLY A 209 -27.22 -0.69 13.57
N HIS A 210 -27.14 -1.46 14.65
CA HIS A 210 -27.94 -2.67 14.85
C HIS A 210 -29.45 -2.36 14.91
N ARG A 211 -29.85 -1.34 15.67
CA ARG A 211 -31.24 -0.89 15.77
C ARG A 211 -31.80 -0.45 14.40
N GLU A 212 -31.04 0.37 13.68
CA GLU A 212 -31.41 0.82 12.33
C GLU A 212 -31.50 -0.35 11.34
N SER A 213 -30.55 -1.29 11.38
CA SER A 213 -30.53 -2.49 10.53
C SER A 213 -31.73 -3.38 10.76
N ARG A 214 -32.07 -3.63 12.03
CA ARG A 214 -33.23 -4.43 12.42
C ARG A 214 -34.54 -3.78 11.99
N ALA A 215 -34.73 -2.49 12.27
CA ALA A 215 -35.92 -1.77 11.88
C ALA A 215 -36.11 -1.76 10.35
N ALA A 216 -35.03 -1.52 9.59
CA ALA A 216 -35.07 -1.56 8.13
C ALA A 216 -35.32 -2.98 7.58
N HIS A 217 -34.81 -4.01 8.23
CA HIS A 217 -35.07 -5.40 7.83
C HIS A 217 -36.55 -5.76 8.03
N GLU A 218 -37.13 -5.43 9.19
CA GLU A 218 -38.55 -5.67 9.48
C GLU A 218 -39.48 -4.92 8.52
N LEU A 219 -39.13 -3.69 8.12
CA LEU A 219 -39.89 -2.94 7.11
C LEU A 219 -39.78 -3.57 5.71
N ARG A 220 -38.59 -4.04 5.30
CA ARG A 220 -38.37 -4.68 4.00
C ARG A 220 -39.08 -6.03 3.86
N THR A 221 -39.19 -6.80 4.94
CA THR A 221 -39.88 -8.10 4.93
C THR A 221 -41.39 -7.95 4.98
N ALA A 222 -41.89 -6.90 5.63
CA ALA A 222 -43.33 -6.60 5.69
C ALA A 222 -43.89 -6.04 4.36
N ASP A 223 -43.10 -5.26 3.62
CA ASP A 223 -43.50 -4.77 2.30
C ASP A 223 -42.27 -4.62 1.38
N SER A 224 -42.29 -5.38 0.27
CA SER A 224 -41.16 -5.52 -0.64
C SER A 224 -41.09 -4.43 -1.72
N ALA A 225 -42.05 -3.49 -1.79
CA ALA A 225 -42.17 -2.51 -2.87
C ALA A 225 -42.20 -1.04 -2.40
N THR A 226 -41.31 -0.64 -1.47
CA THR A 226 -41.15 0.78 -1.11
C THR A 226 -40.65 1.61 -2.31
N PRO A 227 -41.38 2.66 -2.75
CA PRO A 227 -40.93 3.55 -3.83
C PRO A 227 -39.67 4.32 -3.44
N PRO A 228 -38.76 4.64 -4.36
CA PRO A 228 -37.57 5.44 -4.06
C PRO A 228 -37.89 6.91 -3.79
N GLU A 229 -38.90 7.48 -4.47
CA GLU A 229 -39.34 8.85 -4.31
C GLU A 229 -40.24 9.02 -3.07
N PRO A 230 -39.88 9.85 -2.08
CA PRO A 230 -40.69 10.05 -0.87
C PRO A 230 -42.12 10.52 -1.16
N GLN A 231 -42.31 11.26 -2.26
CA GLN A 231 -43.62 11.77 -2.68
C GLN A 231 -44.62 10.67 -3.06
N MET A 232 -44.13 9.47 -3.38
CA MET A 232 -44.95 8.32 -3.76
C MET A 232 -45.27 7.40 -2.57
N LEU A 233 -44.80 7.73 -1.36
CA LEU A 233 -45.15 6.98 -0.16
C LEU A 233 -46.61 7.19 0.19
N ASP A 234 -47.34 6.08 0.34
CA ASP A 234 -48.67 6.09 0.91
C ASP A 234 -48.61 6.25 2.44
N GLU A 235 -49.75 6.63 3.00
CA GLU A 235 -49.88 6.94 4.43
C GLU A 235 -49.52 5.74 5.32
N ALA A 236 -49.81 4.51 4.88
CA ALA A 236 -49.47 3.29 5.61
C ALA A 236 -47.95 3.12 5.79
N ARG A 237 -47.16 3.34 4.72
CA ARG A 237 -45.70 3.28 4.79
C ARG A 237 -45.11 4.41 5.60
N LEU A 238 -45.67 5.60 5.47
CA LEU A 238 -45.23 6.77 6.24
C LEU A 238 -45.46 6.58 7.74
N ARG A 239 -46.60 5.98 8.14
CA ARG A 239 -46.87 5.58 9.53
C ARG A 239 -45.94 4.49 10.02
N ALA A 240 -45.64 3.48 9.20
CA ALA A 240 -44.70 2.42 9.56
C ALA A 240 -43.29 2.97 9.81
N LEU A 241 -42.82 3.90 8.96
CA LEU A 241 -41.56 4.62 9.14
C LEU A 241 -41.58 5.47 10.41
N LEU A 242 -42.64 6.25 10.64
CA LEU A 242 -42.82 7.08 11.84
C LEU A 242 -42.74 6.25 13.12
N HIS A 243 -43.49 5.14 13.19
CA HIS A 243 -43.53 4.25 14.36
C HIS A 243 -42.14 3.68 14.67
N LYS A 244 -41.43 3.18 13.65
CA LYS A 244 -40.07 2.64 13.83
C LYS A 244 -39.07 3.74 14.17
N ALA A 245 -39.14 4.90 13.51
CA ALA A 245 -38.27 6.04 13.79
C ALA A 245 -38.42 6.50 15.24
N ARG A 246 -39.64 6.62 15.76
CA ARG A 246 -39.92 6.96 17.16
C ARG A 246 -39.31 5.99 18.17
N ALA A 247 -39.47 4.69 17.92
CA ALA A 247 -38.89 3.67 18.79
C ALA A 247 -37.35 3.74 18.85
N MET A 248 -36.70 4.29 17.82
CA MET A 248 -35.25 4.49 17.77
C MET A 248 -34.82 5.87 18.29
N ALA A 249 -35.68 6.87 18.13
CA ALA A 249 -35.42 8.27 18.43
C ALA A 249 -35.59 8.55 19.93
N GLN A 250 -34.54 8.28 20.71
CA GLN A 250 -34.40 8.84 22.07
C GLN A 250 -33.89 10.27 21.98
N VAL A 251 -34.72 11.19 21.51
CA VAL A 251 -34.31 12.55 21.19
C VAL A 251 -34.91 13.54 22.17
N SER A 252 -34.05 14.18 22.95
CA SER A 252 -34.41 15.23 23.91
C SER A 252 -33.47 16.43 23.72
N GLY A 253 -34.02 17.65 23.67
CA GLY A 253 -33.22 18.88 23.58
C GLY A 253 -33.64 19.83 22.45
N PRO A 254 -32.92 20.96 22.27
CA PRO A 254 -33.33 22.07 21.40
C PRO A 254 -33.31 21.74 19.90
N ASP A 255 -32.60 20.70 19.45
CA ASP A 255 -32.55 20.25 18.04
C ASP A 255 -33.32 18.93 17.81
N ALA A 256 -34.33 18.64 18.64
CA ALA A 256 -35.01 17.35 18.59
C ALA A 256 -35.67 17.06 17.23
N LYS A 257 -36.24 18.08 16.58
CA LYS A 257 -36.85 17.96 15.25
C LYS A 257 -35.82 17.64 14.16
N GLY A 258 -34.63 18.25 14.21
CA GLY A 258 -33.55 18.00 13.27
C GLY A 258 -32.99 16.58 13.38
N GLN A 259 -32.75 16.12 14.61
CA GLN A 259 -32.26 14.78 14.91
C GLN A 259 -33.28 13.70 14.56
N PHE A 260 -34.57 13.92 14.86
CA PHE A 260 -35.65 13.02 14.43
C PHE A 260 -35.69 12.89 12.90
N GLY A 261 -35.61 14.01 12.18
CA GLY A 261 -35.55 14.00 10.72
C GLY A 261 -34.35 13.24 10.15
N GLN A 262 -33.19 13.26 10.83
CA GLN A 262 -32.03 12.44 10.44
C GLN A 262 -32.28 10.95 10.61
N VAL A 263 -32.92 10.55 11.72
CA VAL A 263 -33.28 9.14 11.98
C VAL A 263 -34.27 8.62 10.94
N VAL A 264 -35.28 9.42 10.60
CA VAL A 264 -36.26 9.09 9.55
C VAL A 264 -35.55 8.88 8.21
N ARG A 265 -34.64 9.79 7.83
CA ARG A 265 -33.87 9.70 6.58
C ARG A 265 -32.94 8.48 6.57
N SER A 266 -32.17 8.25 7.65
CA SER A 266 -31.25 7.11 7.72
C SER A 266 -31.98 5.77 7.62
N LEU A 267 -33.15 5.68 8.28
CA LEU A 267 -34.02 4.51 8.20
C LEU A 267 -34.56 4.31 6.78
N TYR A 268 -35.11 5.37 6.17
CA TYR A 268 -35.66 5.31 4.81
C TYR A 268 -34.61 4.91 3.78
N ASP A 269 -33.44 5.55 3.79
CA ASP A 269 -32.34 5.21 2.88
C ASP A 269 -31.91 3.75 3.06
N ARG A 270 -31.90 3.24 4.29
CA ARG A 270 -31.54 1.85 4.60
C ARG A 270 -32.61 0.84 4.17
N VAL A 271 -33.89 1.21 4.21
CA VAL A 271 -34.99 0.40 3.65
C VAL A 271 -34.85 0.27 2.14
N LEU A 272 -34.47 1.35 1.44
CA LEU A 272 -34.28 1.32 0.00
C LEU A 272 -33.04 0.52 -0.46
N ARG A 273 -32.07 0.26 0.43
CA ARG A 273 -30.88 -0.54 0.13
C ARG A 273 -31.24 -2.01 -0.03
N ARG A 274 -31.38 -2.44 -1.29
CA ARG A 274 -31.57 -3.85 -1.64
C ARG A 274 -30.22 -4.50 -1.96
N PRO A 275 -29.83 -5.60 -1.27
CA PRO A 275 -28.63 -6.33 -1.64
C PRO A 275 -28.79 -6.94 -3.05
N PRO A 276 -27.67 -7.16 -3.78
CA PRO A 276 -27.71 -7.85 -5.06
C PRO A 276 -28.30 -9.26 -4.93
N GLY A 277 -28.75 -9.83 -6.05
CA GLY A 277 -29.10 -11.25 -6.13
C GLY A 277 -27.88 -12.15 -5.80
N ALA A 278 -28.13 -13.40 -5.43
CA ALA A 278 -27.08 -14.33 -4.99
C ALA A 278 -25.94 -14.47 -6.03
N LEU A 279 -26.30 -14.66 -7.31
CA LEU A 279 -25.32 -14.74 -8.40
C LEU A 279 -24.47 -13.47 -8.50
N ALA A 280 -25.10 -12.30 -8.47
CA ALA A 280 -24.39 -11.02 -8.52
C ALA A 280 -23.46 -10.84 -7.31
N SER A 281 -23.88 -11.24 -6.11
CA SER A 281 -23.01 -11.25 -4.93
C SER A 281 -21.80 -12.15 -5.11
N VAL A 282 -21.99 -13.37 -5.62
CA VAL A 282 -20.86 -14.29 -5.89
C VAL A 282 -19.89 -13.67 -6.89
N LEU A 283 -20.40 -13.06 -7.98
CA LEU A 283 -19.56 -12.39 -8.97
C LEU A 283 -18.74 -11.25 -8.36
N PHE A 284 -19.32 -10.42 -7.49
CA PHE A 284 -18.58 -9.36 -6.80
C PHE A 284 -17.50 -9.90 -5.86
N LEU A 285 -17.77 -11.02 -5.17
CA LEU A 285 -16.79 -11.66 -4.29
C LEU A 285 -15.64 -12.30 -5.08
N VAL A 286 -15.94 -12.92 -6.22
CA VAL A 286 -14.92 -13.41 -7.15
C VAL A 286 -14.07 -12.25 -7.65
N LEU A 287 -14.69 -11.14 -8.09
CA LEU A 287 -13.97 -9.97 -8.57
C LEU A 287 -13.08 -9.36 -7.48
N TRP A 288 -13.57 -9.28 -6.24
CA TRP A 288 -12.79 -8.85 -5.09
C TRP A 288 -11.59 -9.77 -4.84
N PHE A 289 -11.82 -11.09 -4.77
CA PHE A 289 -10.76 -12.06 -4.54
C PHE A 289 -9.70 -12.06 -5.64
N SER A 290 -10.13 -11.96 -6.91
CA SER A 290 -9.24 -11.82 -8.06
C SER A 290 -8.42 -10.53 -7.97
N SER A 291 -9.03 -9.41 -7.56
CA SER A 291 -8.33 -8.13 -7.42
C SER A 291 -7.29 -8.17 -6.31
N VAL A 292 -7.61 -8.77 -5.16
CA VAL A 292 -6.66 -8.97 -4.05
C VAL A 292 -5.52 -9.89 -4.48
N SER A 293 -5.84 -11.02 -5.10
CA SER A 293 -4.84 -11.99 -5.57
C SER A 293 -3.90 -11.36 -6.60
N PHE A 294 -4.44 -10.57 -7.53
CA PHE A 294 -3.66 -9.85 -8.53
C PHE A 294 -2.78 -8.78 -7.88
N ALA A 295 -3.29 -8.01 -6.91
CA ALA A 295 -2.50 -7.02 -6.19
C ALA A 295 -1.32 -7.66 -5.44
N ILE A 296 -1.55 -8.80 -4.77
CA ILE A 296 -0.47 -9.55 -4.10
C ILE A 296 0.55 -10.06 -5.13
N GLY A 297 0.10 -10.69 -6.21
CA GLY A 297 0.99 -11.19 -7.26
C GLY A 297 1.80 -10.08 -7.93
N ALA A 298 1.17 -8.95 -8.23
CA ALA A 298 1.82 -7.76 -8.77
C ALA A 298 2.82 -7.15 -7.77
N GLY A 299 2.51 -7.11 -6.48
CA GLY A 299 3.41 -6.61 -5.44
C GLY A 299 4.66 -7.47 -5.28
N VAL A 300 4.48 -8.80 -5.25
CA VAL A 300 5.61 -9.75 -5.25
C VAL A 300 6.48 -9.56 -6.48
N LEU A 301 5.86 -9.47 -7.67
CA LEU A 301 6.60 -9.23 -8.92
C LEU A 301 7.30 -7.87 -8.91
N ASN A 302 6.67 -6.83 -8.38
CA ASN A 302 7.24 -5.49 -8.28
C ASN A 302 8.49 -5.47 -7.38
N GLY A 303 8.47 -6.21 -6.26
CA GLY A 303 9.64 -6.34 -5.39
C GLY A 303 10.83 -7.01 -6.11
N PHE A 304 10.58 -8.05 -6.92
CA PHE A 304 11.64 -8.64 -7.76
C PHE A 304 12.17 -7.65 -8.81
N VAL A 305 11.30 -6.82 -9.40
CA VAL A 305 11.70 -5.76 -10.35
C VAL A 305 12.53 -4.69 -9.67
N GLU A 306 12.16 -4.29 -8.45
CA GLU A 306 12.87 -3.30 -7.64
C GLU A 306 14.30 -3.73 -7.36
N GLU A 307 14.46 -4.93 -6.78
CA GLU A 307 15.76 -5.49 -6.43
C GLU A 307 16.64 -5.59 -7.67
N ARG A 308 16.07 -6.02 -8.81
CA ARG A 308 16.77 -6.04 -10.09
C ARG A 308 17.21 -4.65 -10.54
N THR A 309 16.35 -3.65 -10.43
CA THR A 309 16.62 -2.26 -10.83
C THR A 309 17.71 -1.65 -9.95
N GLN A 310 17.65 -1.86 -8.63
CA GLN A 310 18.68 -1.40 -7.68
C GLN A 310 20.03 -2.06 -7.97
N ALA A 311 20.06 -3.38 -8.20
CA ALA A 311 21.29 -4.09 -8.54
C ALA A 311 21.91 -3.58 -9.86
N ASP A 312 21.09 -3.36 -10.89
CA ASP A 312 21.56 -2.85 -12.18
C ASP A 312 22.08 -1.40 -12.05
N ALA A 313 21.47 -0.57 -11.19
CA ALA A 313 21.92 0.80 -10.91
C ALA A 313 23.27 0.84 -10.18
N VAL A 314 23.44 0.02 -9.13
CA VAL A 314 24.72 -0.11 -8.41
C VAL A 314 25.83 -0.60 -9.35
N LEU A 315 25.52 -1.61 -10.19
CA LEU A 315 26.43 -2.10 -11.22
C LEU A 315 26.86 -1.01 -12.21
N MET A 316 25.93 -0.19 -12.70
CA MET A 316 26.26 0.90 -13.62
C MET A 316 27.12 1.97 -12.94
N ALA A 317 26.78 2.37 -11.72
CA ALA A 317 27.55 3.35 -10.96
C ALA A 317 28.98 2.87 -10.70
N ALA A 318 29.13 1.61 -10.28
CA ALA A 318 30.44 1.00 -10.06
C ALA A 318 31.25 0.86 -11.35
N SER A 319 30.63 0.43 -12.45
CA SER A 319 31.29 0.35 -13.76
C SER A 319 31.79 1.72 -14.22
N GLY A 320 30.99 2.79 -14.02
CA GLY A 320 31.41 4.15 -14.32
C GLY A 320 32.55 4.67 -13.43
N HIS A 321 32.68 4.20 -12.18
CA HIS A 321 33.86 4.48 -11.36
C HIS A 321 35.09 3.71 -11.86
N PHE A 322 34.91 2.44 -12.24
CA PHE A 322 35.96 1.60 -12.81
C PHE A 322 36.52 2.19 -14.12
N GLU A 323 35.65 2.61 -15.05
CA GLU A 323 36.05 3.24 -16.33
C GLU A 323 36.82 4.56 -16.15
N ARG A 324 36.61 5.26 -15.03
CA ARG A 324 37.34 6.49 -14.67
C ARG A 324 38.64 6.24 -13.92
N GLY A 325 38.95 4.97 -13.60
CA GLY A 325 40.11 4.60 -12.79
C GLY A 325 39.93 4.83 -11.28
N ASP A 326 38.73 5.20 -10.82
CA ASP A 326 38.41 5.40 -9.41
C ASP A 326 38.09 4.05 -8.73
N TYR A 327 39.05 3.13 -8.73
CA TYR A 327 38.80 1.74 -8.34
C TYR A 327 38.27 1.63 -6.89
N ALA A 328 38.87 2.35 -5.94
CA ALA A 328 38.44 2.35 -4.53
C ALA A 328 36.96 2.72 -4.36
N LYS A 329 36.46 3.65 -5.19
CA LYS A 329 35.06 4.07 -5.20
C LYS A 329 34.17 3.03 -5.88
N ALA A 330 34.66 2.36 -6.92
CA ALA A 330 33.98 1.22 -7.54
C ALA A 330 33.84 0.04 -6.55
N SER A 331 34.91 -0.33 -5.83
CA SER A 331 34.88 -1.37 -4.79
C SER A 331 33.92 -1.00 -3.67
N SER A 332 33.97 0.24 -3.15
CA SER A 332 33.06 0.70 -2.09
C SER A 332 31.60 0.71 -2.54
N THR A 333 31.33 1.09 -3.78
CA THR A 333 29.97 1.04 -4.37
C THR A 333 29.48 -0.42 -4.48
N LEU A 334 30.37 -1.34 -4.83
CA LEU A 334 30.06 -2.77 -4.95
C LEU A 334 30.03 -3.51 -3.60
N ASP A 335 30.56 -2.96 -2.52
CA ASP A 335 30.31 -3.49 -1.17
C ASP A 335 28.81 -3.38 -0.82
N GLN A 336 28.07 -2.45 -1.41
CA GLN A 336 26.60 -2.44 -1.32
C GLN A 336 26.01 -3.71 -1.95
N CYS A 337 26.65 -4.29 -2.98
CA CYS A 337 26.27 -5.58 -3.54
C CYS A 337 26.48 -6.76 -2.58
N ARG A 338 27.37 -6.66 -1.56
CA ARG A 338 27.53 -7.67 -0.51
C ARG A 338 26.36 -7.67 0.50
N VAL A 339 25.70 -6.53 0.68
CA VAL A 339 24.57 -6.35 1.62
C VAL A 339 23.25 -6.90 1.07
N PHE A 340 23.14 -7.07 -0.25
CA PHE A 340 22.07 -7.90 -0.80
C PHE A 340 22.39 -9.35 -0.41
N GLU A 341 21.80 -9.83 0.68
CA GLU A 341 21.52 -11.25 0.84
C GLU A 341 20.60 -11.64 -0.32
N LEU A 342 21.20 -11.96 -1.47
CA LEU A 342 20.55 -12.23 -2.74
C LEU A 342 19.77 -13.56 -2.66
N GLY A 343 18.68 -13.58 -1.89
CA GLY A 343 17.70 -14.65 -1.90
C GLY A 343 16.92 -14.68 -3.22
N SER A 344 16.78 -13.53 -3.87
CA SER A 344 15.83 -13.30 -4.99
C SER A 344 16.47 -12.80 -6.29
N ALA A 345 17.64 -12.15 -6.27
CA ALA A 345 18.30 -11.79 -7.53
C ALA A 345 18.71 -13.00 -8.39
N SER A 346 18.57 -12.81 -9.70
CA SER A 346 18.93 -13.82 -10.69
C SER A 346 20.41 -14.23 -10.53
N LYS A 347 20.72 -15.51 -10.76
CA LYS A 347 22.11 -16.03 -10.71
C LYS A 347 23.07 -15.22 -11.59
N TYR A 348 22.55 -14.58 -12.65
CA TYR A 348 23.29 -13.70 -13.55
C TYR A 348 23.76 -12.41 -12.91
N GLN A 349 22.88 -11.71 -12.21
CA GLN A 349 23.23 -10.43 -11.57
C GLN A 349 24.27 -10.64 -10.47
N ARG A 350 24.14 -11.73 -9.70
CA ARG A 350 25.16 -12.17 -8.75
C ARG A 350 26.52 -12.37 -9.41
N LEU A 351 26.56 -13.16 -10.48
CA LEU A 351 27.80 -13.42 -11.20
C LEU A 351 28.39 -12.12 -11.75
N ARG A 352 27.57 -11.25 -12.35
CA ARG A 352 28.01 -9.97 -12.92
C ARG A 352 28.55 -9.02 -11.87
N CYS A 353 27.87 -8.85 -10.72
CA CYS A 353 28.37 -8.04 -9.60
C CYS A 353 29.71 -8.53 -9.08
N GLN A 354 29.84 -9.83 -8.85
CA GLN A 354 31.09 -10.41 -8.34
C GLN A 354 32.22 -10.34 -9.36
N THR A 355 31.91 -10.43 -10.65
CA THR A 355 32.88 -10.29 -11.74
C THR A 355 33.44 -8.87 -11.78
N VAL A 356 32.57 -7.86 -11.81
CA VAL A 356 32.99 -6.45 -11.84
C VAL A 356 33.74 -6.05 -10.56
N LEU A 357 33.31 -6.54 -9.39
CA LEU A 357 34.02 -6.32 -8.12
C LEU A 357 35.41 -6.96 -8.14
N GLY A 358 35.51 -8.20 -8.64
CA GLY A 358 36.80 -8.88 -8.77
C GLY A 358 37.76 -8.14 -9.68
N GLU A 359 37.29 -7.67 -10.84
CA GLU A 359 38.09 -6.85 -11.77
C GLU A 359 38.56 -5.54 -11.10
N ALA A 360 37.68 -4.84 -10.38
CA ALA A 360 38.04 -3.63 -9.63
C ALA A 360 39.12 -3.90 -8.56
N LEU A 361 38.99 -4.98 -7.79
CA LEU A 361 39.97 -5.36 -6.76
C LEU A 361 41.32 -5.75 -7.36
N VAL A 362 41.35 -6.41 -8.54
CA VAL A 362 42.59 -6.68 -9.28
C VAL A 362 43.27 -5.37 -9.68
N SER A 363 42.50 -4.41 -10.20
CA SER A 363 43.04 -3.09 -10.56
C SER A 363 43.54 -2.26 -9.37
N GLU A 364 43.02 -2.50 -8.16
CA GLU A 364 43.51 -1.89 -6.90
C GLU A 364 44.78 -2.55 -6.33
N GLY A 365 45.19 -3.70 -6.86
CA GLY A 365 46.25 -4.52 -6.25
C GLY A 365 45.80 -5.32 -5.03
N ARG A 366 44.50 -5.42 -4.76
CA ARG A 366 43.93 -6.20 -3.64
C ARG A 366 43.67 -7.65 -4.07
N TYR A 367 44.74 -8.33 -4.49
CA TYR A 367 44.66 -9.63 -5.16
C TYR A 367 44.04 -10.74 -4.29
N GLN A 368 44.33 -10.78 -2.99
CA GLN A 368 43.74 -11.78 -2.08
C GLN A 368 42.21 -11.68 -2.02
N GLU A 369 41.68 -10.45 -1.93
CA GLU A 369 40.24 -10.21 -1.89
C GLU A 369 39.57 -10.51 -3.24
N ALA A 370 40.23 -10.16 -4.33
CA ALA A 370 39.78 -10.48 -5.68
C ALA A 370 39.63 -12.00 -5.88
N VAL A 371 40.62 -12.79 -5.46
CA VAL A 371 40.59 -14.26 -5.53
C VAL A 371 39.43 -14.82 -4.71
N GLN A 372 39.19 -14.31 -3.50
CA GLN A 372 38.06 -14.75 -2.67
C GLN A 372 36.70 -14.48 -3.32
N VAL A 373 36.49 -13.27 -3.86
CA VAL A 373 35.23 -12.88 -4.49
C VAL A 373 34.98 -13.69 -5.77
N LEU A 374 35.97 -13.80 -6.66
CA LEU A 374 35.84 -14.46 -7.95
C LEU A 374 35.72 -15.98 -7.83
N SER A 375 36.48 -16.60 -6.93
CA SER A 375 36.38 -18.05 -6.69
C SER A 375 34.99 -18.44 -6.14
N LYS A 376 34.42 -17.63 -5.24
CA LYS A 376 33.05 -17.81 -4.75
C LYS A 376 32.01 -17.65 -5.86
N ALA A 377 32.21 -16.71 -6.79
CA ALA A 377 31.33 -16.49 -7.93
C ALA A 377 31.29 -17.71 -8.86
N ILE A 378 32.47 -18.23 -9.21
CA ILE A 378 32.66 -19.37 -10.12
C ILE A 378 32.21 -20.69 -9.48
N GLY A 379 32.46 -20.87 -8.18
CA GLY A 379 32.13 -22.10 -7.43
C GLY A 379 30.63 -22.37 -7.26
N SER A 380 29.77 -21.36 -7.45
CA SER A 380 28.33 -21.58 -7.52
C SER A 380 27.99 -22.33 -8.82
N ARG A 381 27.63 -23.63 -8.73
CA ARG A 381 27.38 -24.57 -9.84
C ARG A 381 26.27 -24.14 -10.83
N ALA A 382 26.45 -23.07 -11.61
CA ALA A 382 25.42 -22.51 -12.49
C ALA A 382 25.92 -22.12 -13.90
N ALA A 383 27.04 -22.68 -14.35
CA ALA A 383 27.63 -22.41 -15.66
C ALA A 383 26.98 -23.22 -16.82
N ALA A 384 25.64 -23.32 -16.87
CA ALA A 384 24.95 -24.14 -17.88
C ALA A 384 24.10 -23.36 -18.89
N ARG A 385 24.05 -22.02 -18.83
CA ARG A 385 23.24 -21.22 -19.77
C ARG A 385 24.11 -20.35 -20.67
N SER A 386 23.75 -20.30 -21.96
CA SER A 386 24.51 -19.64 -23.02
C SER A 386 24.81 -18.16 -22.74
N PHE A 387 23.88 -17.44 -22.11
CA PHE A 387 24.00 -16.01 -21.80
C PHE A 387 24.95 -15.70 -20.62
N MET A 388 25.24 -16.67 -19.75
CA MET A 388 26.18 -16.51 -18.63
C MET A 388 27.65 -16.67 -19.07
N ARG A 389 27.89 -17.20 -20.28
CA ARG A 389 29.25 -17.59 -20.74
C ARG A 389 30.22 -16.42 -20.82
N GLN A 390 29.73 -15.24 -21.22
CA GLN A 390 30.57 -14.06 -21.36
C GLN A 390 31.06 -13.56 -20.00
N GLU A 391 30.15 -13.42 -19.03
CA GLU A 391 30.51 -13.01 -17.67
C GLU A 391 31.38 -14.04 -16.97
N LEU A 392 31.10 -15.33 -17.15
CA LEU A 392 31.96 -16.39 -16.61
C LEU A 392 33.38 -16.34 -17.17
N ARG A 393 33.52 -16.06 -18.47
CA ARG A 393 34.83 -15.91 -19.10
C ARG A 393 35.60 -14.72 -18.53
N ARG A 394 34.93 -13.58 -18.32
CA ARG A 394 35.52 -12.41 -17.65
C ARG A 394 35.99 -12.75 -16.24
N ALA A 395 35.13 -13.39 -15.44
CA ALA A 395 35.47 -13.81 -14.08
C ALA A 395 36.68 -14.74 -14.03
N LEU A 396 36.77 -15.71 -14.95
CA LEU A 396 37.91 -16.63 -15.04
C LEU A 396 39.21 -15.91 -15.42
N LEU A 397 39.15 -14.96 -16.37
CA LEU A 397 40.32 -14.17 -16.77
C LEU A 397 40.81 -13.28 -15.63
N ALA A 398 39.88 -12.59 -14.95
CA ALA A 398 40.21 -11.78 -13.78
C ALA A 398 40.80 -12.63 -12.64
N LEU A 399 40.27 -13.84 -12.42
CA LEU A 399 40.77 -14.74 -11.39
C LEU A 399 42.18 -15.24 -11.72
N ALA A 400 42.46 -15.54 -12.99
CA ALA A 400 43.79 -15.94 -13.43
C ALA A 400 44.80 -14.81 -13.20
N ALA A 401 44.47 -13.59 -13.64
CA ALA A 401 45.31 -12.41 -13.42
C ALA A 401 45.57 -12.14 -11.93
N ALA A 402 44.54 -12.26 -11.07
CA ALA A 402 44.68 -12.08 -9.64
C ALA A 402 45.64 -13.10 -8.99
N LYS A 403 45.56 -14.37 -9.41
CA LYS A 403 46.43 -15.42 -8.90
C LYS A 403 47.88 -15.24 -9.35
N GLU A 404 48.08 -14.92 -10.63
CA GLU A 404 49.41 -14.68 -11.19
C GLU A 404 50.11 -13.52 -10.46
N ALA A 405 49.40 -12.40 -10.24
CA ALA A 405 49.94 -11.27 -9.50
C ALA A 405 50.26 -11.59 -8.03
N LEU A 406 49.43 -12.42 -7.37
CA LEU A 406 49.67 -12.85 -6.00
C LEU A 406 50.93 -13.75 -5.89
N ASP A 407 51.10 -14.67 -6.84
CA ASP A 407 52.27 -15.54 -6.92
C ASP A 407 53.56 -14.72 -7.16
N GLU A 408 53.50 -13.68 -8.00
CA GLU A 408 54.61 -12.73 -8.23
C GLU A 408 54.95 -11.91 -6.99
N GLU A 409 53.95 -11.42 -6.26
CA GLU A 409 54.12 -10.62 -5.04
C GLU A 409 54.75 -11.47 -3.91
N GLU A 410 54.27 -12.70 -3.70
CA GLU A 410 54.89 -13.64 -2.76
C GLU A 410 56.33 -13.98 -3.15
N ALA A 411 56.63 -14.17 -4.44
CA ALA A 411 57.98 -14.45 -4.92
C ALA A 411 58.93 -13.27 -4.66
N ALA A 412 58.46 -12.04 -4.90
CA ALA A 412 59.22 -10.83 -4.63
C ALA A 412 59.47 -10.62 -3.13
N GLU A 413 58.48 -10.91 -2.28
CA GLU A 413 58.62 -10.82 -0.82
C GLU A 413 59.62 -11.85 -0.28
N ARG A 414 59.60 -13.09 -0.77
CA ARG A 414 60.60 -14.12 -0.43
C ARG A 414 62.02 -13.72 -0.81
N LEU A 415 62.19 -13.06 -1.97
CA LEU A 415 63.49 -12.54 -2.40
C LEU A 415 63.97 -11.39 -1.50
N ARG A 416 63.08 -10.46 -1.12
CA ARG A 416 63.39 -9.37 -0.18
C ARG A 416 63.77 -9.90 1.20
N ALA A 417 63.03 -10.87 1.72
CA ALA A 417 63.32 -11.52 3.00
C ALA A 417 64.67 -12.24 2.99
N ARG A 418 65.01 -12.95 1.90
CA ARG A 418 66.34 -13.54 1.70
C ARG A 418 67.44 -12.50 1.63
N ALA A 419 67.23 -11.40 0.92
CA ALA A 419 68.20 -10.32 0.80
C ALA A 419 68.45 -9.62 2.16
N GLN A 420 67.39 -9.41 2.96
CA GLN A 420 67.50 -8.88 4.33
C GLN A 420 68.24 -9.85 5.26
N ALA A 421 67.91 -11.14 5.23
CA ALA A 421 68.63 -12.15 6.01
C ALA A 421 70.12 -12.23 5.64
N MET A 422 70.46 -12.12 4.35
CA MET A 422 71.87 -12.05 3.91
C MET A 422 72.57 -10.76 4.32
N ALA A 423 71.85 -9.65 4.46
CA ALA A 423 72.40 -8.39 4.95
C ALA A 423 72.65 -8.40 6.47
N GLU A 424 71.81 -9.11 7.23
CA GLU A 424 71.96 -9.28 8.69
C GLU A 424 73.05 -10.30 9.07
N ASP A 425 73.31 -11.30 8.22
CA ASP A 425 74.32 -12.36 8.44
C ASP A 425 75.73 -11.97 7.96
N SER A 426 75.95 -10.73 7.52
CA SER A 426 77.26 -10.24 7.07
C SER A 426 78.13 -9.83 8.27
N PRO A 427 79.23 -10.54 8.61
CA PRO A 427 80.08 -10.16 9.73
C PRO A 427 81.04 -9.05 9.31
N GLY A 428 80.89 -7.88 9.92
CA GLY A 428 82.01 -6.98 10.18
C GLY A 428 82.13 -5.72 9.31
N THR A 429 81.68 -4.60 9.88
CA THR A 429 82.53 -3.41 10.06
C THR A 429 82.24 -2.81 11.44
N ARG A 430 82.65 -3.51 12.51
CA ARG A 430 82.93 -2.86 13.79
C ARG A 430 84.26 -2.13 13.64
N SER A 431 84.20 -0.81 13.71
CA SER A 431 85.22 0.12 14.20
C SER A 431 86.64 -0.43 14.31
N ALA A 432 87.46 -0.14 13.29
CA ALA A 432 88.91 -0.09 13.40
C ALA A 432 89.33 1.29 12.88
N GLY A 433 89.45 2.25 13.78
CA GLY A 433 89.83 3.62 13.42
C GLY A 433 89.59 4.63 14.54
N ASP A 434 90.00 4.33 15.77
CA ASP A 434 90.11 5.33 16.83
C ASP A 434 91.28 4.97 17.74
N ASP A 435 92.47 4.92 17.15
CA ASP A 435 93.75 4.98 17.88
C ASP A 435 94.81 5.51 16.91
N LEU A 436 95.12 6.81 17.05
CA LEU A 436 96.38 7.50 16.75
C LEU A 436 96.12 8.98 16.38
N ALA A 437 96.06 9.85 17.40
CA ALA A 437 96.79 11.14 17.46
C ALA A 437 96.24 12.06 18.58
N ARG A 438 96.87 11.99 19.75
CA ARG A 438 97.23 13.16 20.58
C ARG A 438 98.74 13.39 20.35
N PRO A 439 99.29 14.61 20.47
CA PRO A 439 98.90 15.71 21.36
C PRO A 439 98.30 16.94 20.69
#